data_AF-A0A0G8EZ19-F1
#
_entry.id   AF-A0A0G8EZ19-F1
#
_cell.length_a   1.000
_cell.length_b   1.000
_cell.length_c   1.000
_cell.angle_alpha   90.00
_cell.angle_beta   90.00
_cell.angle_gamma   90.00
#
_symmetry.space_group_name_H-M   'P 1'
#
loop_
_entity.id
_entity.type
_entity.pdbx_description
1 polymer ?
#
loop_
_entity_poly.entity_id
_entity_poly.type
_entity_poly.pdbx_seq_one_letter_code
_entity_poly.pdbx_strand_id
1 'polypeptide(L)'
;MNSQSEKSNLYEVWEKYDSPKTLNQPELILKFLEDIIIATEGRLNTDYYSGGYADNLHSVKKVGKYFYLYWKNFEEYVKQGADLDENKAMDIAIFGNNIFIYQALDIKSLIFLEDENNLYVVINCRYFSKKELIKEITKNYRINKCNIIEVEDSHYIEYIFKDSNNYNHSCQLIPFPISALLIQEKNNPLHESTTQRIMHLVTLDEFRLLLSNWYKEINTLVDYQDERKIKNLGNEIRTETERILKYFILKNTHYGNENFDNLEPIYKDLLNNYGHVQLGDLTKKLAKVNFVVPKDFVITLNTLSHDSGKTPYKKDIELALNNFNRILEKYF
;
A
#
# COMPACT_ATOMS: atom_id res chain seq x y z
N MET A 1 -0.21 4.79 40.25
CA MET A 1 0.88 5.71 39.89
C MET A 1 0.69 6.04 38.43
N ASN A 2 0.16 7.23 38.10
CA ASN A 2 0.03 7.70 36.73
C ASN A 2 1.38 8.30 36.33
N SER A 3 2.25 7.52 35.69
CA SER A 3 3.32 8.12 34.88
C SER A 3 2.64 8.76 33.68
N GLN A 4 2.66 10.09 33.58
CA GLN A 4 2.39 10.75 32.31
C GLN A 4 3.41 10.19 31.32
N SER A 5 2.97 9.43 30.31
CA SER A 5 3.85 9.00 29.23
C SER A 5 4.36 10.25 28.54
N GLU A 6 5.68 10.38 28.45
CA GLU A 6 6.33 11.46 27.73
C GLU A 6 5.96 11.35 26.25
N LYS A 7 5.65 12.47 25.60
CA LYS A 7 5.29 12.48 24.17
C LYS A 7 6.50 12.07 23.35
N SER A 8 6.29 11.23 22.35
CA SER A 8 7.36 10.84 21.43
C SER A 8 7.69 11.98 20.45
N ASN A 9 8.91 12.01 19.90
CA ASN A 9 9.32 13.06 18.95
C ASN A 9 8.42 13.07 17.69
N LEU A 10 8.01 11.90 17.23
CA LEU A 10 7.03 11.67 16.17
C LEU A 10 5.66 12.28 16.53
N TYR A 11 5.21 12.12 17.78
CA TYR A 11 3.98 12.73 18.28
C TYR A 11 4.07 14.26 18.26
N GLU A 12 5.17 14.83 18.73
CA GLU A 12 5.38 16.28 18.73
C GLU A 12 5.38 16.88 17.32
N VAL A 13 5.93 16.15 16.33
CA VAL A 13 5.83 16.57 14.93
C VAL A 13 4.38 16.54 14.46
N TRP A 14 3.61 15.50 14.78
CA TRP A 14 2.19 15.42 14.41
C TRP A 14 1.33 16.55 14.98
N GLU A 15 1.59 17.00 16.20
CA GLU A 15 0.91 18.17 16.77
C GLU A 15 1.18 19.47 15.99
N LYS A 16 2.37 19.63 15.39
CA LYS A 16 2.69 20.81 14.55
C LYS A 16 1.84 20.88 13.27
N TYR A 17 1.19 19.77 12.89
CA TYR A 17 0.30 19.67 11.74
C TYR A 17 -1.19 19.74 12.14
N ASP A 18 -1.52 20.19 13.36
CA ASP A 18 -2.87 20.23 13.94
C ASP A 18 -3.46 18.83 14.19
N SER A 19 -2.61 17.83 14.45
CA SER A 19 -3.01 16.48 14.84
C SER A 19 -4.06 15.84 13.91
N PRO A 20 -3.84 15.80 12.59
CA PRO A 20 -4.84 15.34 11.64
C PRO A 20 -5.04 13.83 11.79
N LYS A 21 -6.28 13.35 11.56
CA LYS A 21 -6.54 11.90 11.42
C LYS A 21 -5.98 11.34 10.13
N THR A 22 -5.93 12.15 9.08
CA THR A 22 -5.49 11.73 7.75
C THR A 22 -4.85 12.90 7.01
N LEU A 23 -3.75 12.63 6.30
CA LEU A 23 -3.07 13.59 5.43
C LEU A 23 -3.00 13.04 4.00
N ASN A 24 -3.55 13.78 3.03
CA ASN A 24 -3.72 13.31 1.65
C ASN A 24 -2.92 14.11 0.61
N GLN A 25 -2.44 15.32 0.95
CA GLN A 25 -1.77 16.20 0.01
C GLN A 25 -0.30 15.76 -0.16
N PRO A 26 0.15 15.40 -1.36
CA PRO A 26 1.48 14.82 -1.55
C PRO A 26 2.65 15.69 -1.05
N GLU A 27 2.52 17.01 -1.16
CA GLU A 27 3.52 17.98 -0.69
C GLU A 27 3.59 18.02 0.84
N LEU A 28 2.42 17.96 1.51
CA LEU A 28 2.37 17.89 2.96
C LEU A 28 2.83 16.52 3.49
N ILE A 29 2.50 15.43 2.79
CA ILE A 29 2.99 14.09 3.10
C ILE A 29 4.52 14.06 3.05
N LEU A 30 5.12 14.61 1.99
CA LEU A 30 6.58 14.70 1.87
C LEU A 30 7.17 15.46 3.05
N LYS A 31 6.66 16.67 3.31
CA LYS A 31 7.16 17.53 4.38
C LYS A 31 7.02 16.88 5.76
N PHE A 32 5.88 16.23 6.03
CA PHE A 32 5.67 15.50 7.27
C PHE A 32 6.71 14.38 7.43
N LEU A 33 6.94 13.58 6.38
CA LEU A 33 7.95 12.51 6.40
C LEU A 33 9.36 13.06 6.62
N GLU A 34 9.71 14.20 6.02
CA GLU A 34 10.99 14.88 6.26
C GLU A 34 11.12 15.36 7.72
N ASP A 35 10.08 15.99 8.26
CA ASP A 35 10.07 16.52 9.63
C ASP A 35 10.20 15.41 10.69
N ILE A 36 9.53 14.26 10.51
CA ILE A 36 9.65 13.14 11.45
C ILE A 36 11.03 12.49 11.39
N ILE A 37 11.65 12.42 10.21
CA ILE A 37 13.01 11.89 10.05
C ILE A 37 13.99 12.78 10.79
N ILE A 38 13.88 14.10 10.64
CA ILE A 38 14.74 15.07 11.34
C ILE A 38 14.53 14.99 12.85
N ALA A 39 13.28 15.01 13.33
CA ALA A 39 12.97 15.02 14.76
C ALA A 39 13.36 13.74 15.49
N THR A 40 13.35 12.60 14.79
CA THR A 40 13.72 11.29 15.36
C THR A 40 15.16 10.90 15.06
N GLU A 41 15.92 11.74 14.34
CA GLU A 41 17.25 11.40 13.80
C GLU A 41 17.21 10.08 13.00
N GLY A 42 16.11 9.84 12.29
CA GLY A 42 15.85 8.63 11.52
C GLY A 42 15.56 7.37 12.34
N ARG A 43 15.42 7.45 13.67
CA ARG A 43 15.16 6.31 14.58
C ARG A 43 13.70 5.83 14.53
N LEU A 44 13.26 5.50 13.33
CA LEU A 44 11.94 5.00 12.99
C LEU A 44 12.05 3.57 12.46
N ASN A 45 11.10 2.73 12.83
CA ASN A 45 10.86 1.45 12.16
C ASN A 45 9.78 1.66 11.10
N THR A 46 9.95 0.97 9.96
CA THR A 46 8.87 0.85 8.98
C THR A 46 8.53 -0.61 8.79
N ASP A 47 7.41 -1.03 9.36
CA ASP A 47 6.93 -2.40 9.31
C ASP A 47 6.20 -2.66 8.00
N TYR A 48 6.42 -3.86 7.44
CA TYR A 48 5.76 -4.28 6.21
C TYR A 48 4.53 -5.13 6.53
N TYR A 49 3.48 -4.96 5.75
CA TYR A 49 2.27 -5.77 5.90
C TYR A 49 2.53 -7.27 5.77
N SER A 50 3.43 -7.68 4.88
CA SER A 50 3.81 -9.07 4.66
C SER A 50 4.66 -9.67 5.79
N GLY A 51 5.23 -8.82 6.64
CA GLY A 51 6.19 -9.19 7.67
C GLY A 51 7.59 -8.62 7.43
N GLY A 52 8.39 -8.58 8.50
CA GLY A 52 9.66 -7.85 8.51
C GLY A 52 9.51 -6.32 8.59
N TYR A 53 10.65 -5.64 8.65
CA TYR A 53 10.71 -4.19 8.80
C TYR A 53 12.00 -3.64 8.19
N ALA A 54 11.96 -2.35 7.84
CA ALA A 54 13.17 -1.57 7.63
C ALA A 54 13.59 -0.90 8.94
N ASP A 55 14.86 -1.05 9.27
CA ASP A 55 15.47 -0.42 10.43
C ASP A 55 16.07 0.95 10.09
N ASN A 56 15.49 2.01 10.67
CA ASN A 56 15.79 3.43 10.42
C ASN A 56 15.29 3.94 9.07
N LEU A 57 14.74 5.16 9.07
CA LEU A 57 14.38 5.89 7.87
C LEU A 57 15.35 7.07 7.70
N HIS A 58 16.26 6.97 6.74
CA HIS A 58 17.33 7.95 6.52
C HIS A 58 16.82 9.23 5.85
N SER A 59 16.06 9.09 4.77
CA SER A 59 15.57 10.23 4.00
C SER A 59 14.38 9.83 3.14
N VAL A 60 13.62 10.82 2.68
CA VAL A 60 12.53 10.63 1.73
C VAL A 60 12.74 11.54 0.52
N LYS A 61 12.33 11.08 -0.66
CA LYS A 61 12.32 11.89 -1.88
C LYS A 61 11.05 11.63 -2.68
N LYS A 62 10.51 12.66 -3.35
CA LYS A 62 9.39 12.49 -4.29
C LYS A 62 9.83 12.76 -5.73
N VAL A 63 9.51 11.84 -6.64
CA VAL A 63 9.69 12.03 -8.10
C VAL A 63 8.43 11.60 -8.83
N GLY A 64 7.77 12.55 -9.51
CA GLY A 64 6.47 12.30 -10.14
C GLY A 64 5.44 11.86 -9.10
N LYS A 65 4.83 10.68 -9.30
CA LYS A 65 3.87 10.09 -8.36
C LYS A 65 4.51 9.27 -7.23
N TYR A 66 5.80 8.94 -7.34
CA TYR A 66 6.46 8.04 -6.41
C TYR A 66 7.17 8.79 -5.28
N PHE A 67 7.07 8.23 -4.08
CA PHE A 67 7.88 8.51 -2.93
C PHE A 67 8.94 7.41 -2.81
N TYR A 68 10.17 7.79 -2.53
CA TYR A 68 11.29 6.91 -2.27
C TYR A 68 11.70 7.09 -0.82
N LEU A 69 11.42 6.08 0.00
CA LEU A 69 11.82 6.04 1.40
C LEU A 69 13.16 5.32 1.48
N TYR A 70 14.22 6.06 1.76
CA TYR A 70 15.57 5.55 1.86
C TYR A 70 15.83 5.03 3.27
N TRP A 71 16.19 3.76 3.36
CA TRP A 71 16.67 3.11 4.59
C TRP A 71 18.14 3.40 4.80
N LYS A 72 18.89 3.34 3.70
CA LYS A 72 20.32 3.62 3.66
C LYS A 72 20.66 4.49 2.47
N ASN A 73 21.52 5.47 2.72
CA ASN A 73 22.15 6.29 1.72
C ASN A 73 23.61 6.47 2.13
N PHE A 74 24.52 5.79 1.42
CA PHE A 74 25.95 5.83 1.69
C PHE A 74 26.70 6.75 0.73
N GLU A 75 26.02 7.65 0.04
CA GLU A 75 26.66 8.53 -0.95
C GLU A 75 27.79 9.36 -0.34
N GLU A 76 27.59 9.86 0.89
CA GLU A 76 28.64 10.61 1.62
C GLU A 76 29.86 9.76 1.96
N TYR A 77 29.68 8.45 2.16
CA TYR A 77 30.77 7.53 2.46
C TYR A 77 31.60 7.32 1.19
N VAL A 78 30.94 7.13 0.04
CA VAL A 78 31.63 7.00 -1.25
C VAL A 78 32.41 8.27 -1.60
N LYS A 79 31.87 9.45 -1.27
CA LYS A 79 32.55 10.75 -1.50
C LYS A 79 33.83 10.94 -0.67
N GLN A 80 33.98 10.23 0.46
CA GLN A 80 35.21 10.24 1.26
C GLN A 80 36.37 9.47 0.57
N GLY A 81 36.06 8.59 -0.40
CA GLY A 81 37.09 7.92 -1.20
C GLY A 81 38.09 7.13 -0.35
N ALA A 82 39.39 7.44 -0.52
CA ALA A 82 40.47 6.77 0.20
C ALA A 82 40.51 7.09 1.71
N ASP A 83 39.81 8.14 2.16
CA ASP A 83 39.75 8.56 3.56
C ASP A 83 38.58 7.88 4.32
N LEU A 84 37.88 6.94 3.68
CA LEU A 84 36.78 6.22 4.30
C LEU A 84 37.29 5.25 5.37
N ASP A 85 36.80 5.44 6.60
CA ASP A 85 37.07 4.54 7.73
C ASP A 85 36.60 3.09 7.46
N GLU A 86 37.33 2.12 8.02
CA GLU A 86 37.05 0.69 7.82
C GLU A 86 35.64 0.29 8.31
N ASN A 87 35.12 0.88 9.38
CA ASN A 87 33.77 0.54 9.86
C ASN A 87 32.70 1.02 8.87
N LYS A 88 32.87 2.23 8.33
CA LYS A 88 31.97 2.76 7.29
C LYS A 88 32.03 1.94 6.00
N ALA A 89 33.21 1.43 5.64
CA ALA A 89 33.36 0.52 4.52
C ALA A 89 32.68 -0.85 4.79
N MET A 90 32.82 -1.38 6.01
CA MET A 90 32.15 -2.60 6.46
C MET A 90 30.62 -2.45 6.43
N ASP A 91 30.09 -1.29 6.85
CA ASP A 91 28.66 -0.99 6.80
C ASP A 91 28.12 -1.14 5.37
N ILE A 92 28.78 -0.54 4.37
CA ILE A 92 28.38 -0.67 2.96
C ILE A 92 28.44 -2.13 2.49
N ALA A 93 29.48 -2.86 2.90
CA ALA A 93 29.68 -4.25 2.51
C ALA A 93 28.58 -5.19 3.05
N ILE A 94 28.10 -4.97 4.27
CA ILE A 94 26.98 -5.72 4.88
C ILE A 94 25.71 -5.61 4.03
N PHE A 95 25.51 -4.47 3.36
CA PHE A 95 24.37 -4.27 2.46
C PHE A 95 24.67 -4.59 0.99
N GLY A 96 25.64 -5.48 0.74
CA GLY A 96 25.94 -5.97 -0.61
C GLY A 96 26.55 -4.91 -1.53
N ASN A 97 27.20 -3.89 -0.97
CA ASN A 97 27.74 -2.74 -1.68
C ASN A 97 26.69 -1.90 -2.44
N ASN A 98 25.43 -1.94 -2.01
CA ASN A 98 24.41 -1.02 -2.46
C ASN A 98 24.63 0.35 -1.80
N ILE A 99 24.72 1.40 -2.61
CA ILE A 99 24.89 2.78 -2.11
C ILE A 99 23.56 3.34 -1.64
N PHE A 100 22.49 3.00 -2.34
CA PHE A 100 21.13 3.40 -2.00
C PHE A 100 20.27 2.17 -1.80
N ILE A 101 19.55 2.15 -0.68
CA ILE A 101 18.57 1.10 -0.37
C ILE A 101 17.28 1.82 0.01
N TYR A 102 16.23 1.61 -0.78
CA TYR A 102 15.01 2.38 -0.64
C TYR A 102 13.78 1.64 -1.15
N GLN A 103 12.61 2.08 -0.69
CA GLN A 103 11.32 1.61 -1.17
C GLN A 103 10.64 2.63 -2.05
N ALA A 104 10.11 2.17 -3.19
CA ALA A 104 9.25 2.97 -4.04
C ALA A 104 7.78 2.79 -3.62
N LEU A 105 7.07 3.90 -3.41
CA LEU A 105 5.68 3.93 -2.96
C LEU A 105 4.87 4.96 -3.75
N ASP A 106 3.61 4.68 -4.09
CA ASP A 106 2.64 5.68 -4.57
C ASP A 106 1.70 6.03 -3.40
N ILE A 107 2.14 6.94 -2.53
CA ILE A 107 1.43 7.25 -1.29
C ILE A 107 0.11 7.98 -1.62
N LYS A 108 -1.01 7.38 -1.20
CA LYS A 108 -2.35 7.97 -1.28
C LYS A 108 -2.58 8.89 -0.09
N SER A 109 -2.27 8.42 1.11
CA SER A 109 -2.53 9.13 2.36
C SER A 109 -1.71 8.58 3.53
N LEU A 110 -1.47 9.42 4.53
CA LEU A 110 -1.02 9.00 5.86
C LEU A 110 -2.22 8.95 6.80
N ILE A 111 -2.37 7.88 7.56
CA ILE A 111 -3.42 7.70 8.57
C ILE A 111 -2.76 7.62 9.94
N PHE A 112 -3.20 8.47 10.86
CA PHE A 112 -2.59 8.63 12.17
C PHE A 112 -3.43 7.91 13.22
N LEU A 113 -2.76 7.08 14.01
CA LEU A 113 -3.33 6.35 15.13
C LEU A 113 -2.55 6.72 16.39
N GLU A 114 -3.27 7.09 17.43
CA GLU A 114 -2.70 7.55 18.69
C GLU A 114 -3.14 6.65 19.82
N ASP A 115 -2.19 6.28 20.68
CA ASP A 115 -2.44 5.51 21.90
C ASP A 115 -1.43 5.88 22.98
N GLU A 116 -1.91 6.40 24.11
CA GLU A 116 -1.09 6.79 25.27
C GLU A 116 0.13 7.68 24.92
N ASN A 117 -0.06 8.70 24.07
CA ASN A 117 1.02 9.57 23.54
C ASN A 117 2.03 8.90 22.60
N ASN A 118 1.77 7.66 22.16
CA ASN A 118 2.49 7.03 21.05
C ASN A 118 1.73 7.29 19.76
N LEU A 119 2.47 7.58 18.70
CA LEU A 119 1.89 7.78 17.37
C LEU A 119 2.34 6.66 16.43
N TYR A 120 1.38 6.11 15.71
CA TYR A 120 1.59 5.15 14.63
C TYR A 120 1.07 5.74 13.34
N VAL A 121 1.89 5.72 12.29
CA VAL A 121 1.55 6.31 10.99
C VAL A 121 1.41 5.21 9.96
N VAL A 122 0.18 4.93 9.54
CA VAL A 122 -0.10 4.00 8.45
C VAL A 122 0.00 4.75 7.12
N ILE A 123 0.97 4.37 6.29
CA ILE A 123 1.14 4.89 4.93
C ILE A 123 0.23 4.08 4.02
N ASN A 124 -0.92 4.62 3.62
CA ASN A 124 -1.80 3.99 2.63
C ASN A 124 -1.33 4.34 1.22
N CYS A 125 -1.10 3.34 0.37
CA CYS A 125 -0.58 3.52 -0.98
C CYS A 125 -1.50 2.95 -2.06
N ARG A 126 -1.36 3.50 -3.26
CA ARG A 126 -1.88 2.88 -4.48
C ARG A 126 -0.96 1.74 -4.91
N TYR A 127 -1.56 0.69 -5.43
CA TYR A 127 -0.80 -0.37 -6.08
C TYR A 127 -0.24 0.10 -7.43
N PHE A 128 0.98 -0.29 -7.75
CA PHE A 128 1.57 -0.19 -9.08
C PHE A 128 2.32 -1.48 -9.43
N SER A 129 2.32 -1.83 -10.72
CA SER A 129 2.89 -3.10 -11.19
C SER A 129 4.41 -3.09 -11.28
N LYS A 130 5.03 -4.29 -11.27
CA LYS A 130 6.45 -4.48 -11.58
C LYS A 130 6.88 -3.75 -12.86
N LYS A 131 6.03 -3.83 -13.89
CA LYS A 131 6.26 -3.20 -15.20
C LYS A 131 6.28 -1.67 -15.13
N GLU A 132 5.45 -1.07 -14.27
CA GLU A 132 5.47 0.38 -14.05
C GLU A 132 6.74 0.82 -13.36
N LEU A 133 7.18 0.10 -12.31
CA LEU A 133 8.41 0.42 -11.59
C LEU A 133 9.64 0.29 -12.49
N ILE A 134 9.78 -0.82 -13.23
CA ILE A 134 10.89 -1.01 -14.17
C ILE A 134 10.95 0.13 -15.20
N LYS A 135 9.79 0.57 -15.72
CA LYS A 135 9.72 1.71 -16.65
C LYS A 135 10.16 3.02 -16.00
N GLU A 136 9.80 3.23 -14.74
CA GLU A 136 10.23 4.41 -13.98
C GLU A 136 11.74 4.38 -13.77
N ILE A 137 12.31 3.27 -13.26
CA ILE A 137 13.74 3.10 -13.01
C ILE A 137 14.54 3.35 -14.30
N THR A 138 14.18 2.67 -15.38
CA THR A 138 14.87 2.81 -16.68
C THR A 138 14.81 4.24 -17.22
N LYS A 139 13.68 4.93 -17.03
CA LYS A 139 13.53 6.34 -17.45
C LYS A 139 14.35 7.30 -16.59
N ASN A 140 14.28 7.16 -15.26
CA ASN A 140 14.87 8.11 -14.32
C ASN A 140 16.39 7.96 -14.23
N TYR A 141 16.89 6.72 -14.24
CA TYR A 141 18.33 6.42 -14.19
C TYR A 141 18.97 6.25 -15.58
N ARG A 142 18.17 6.32 -16.65
CA ARG A 142 18.61 6.17 -18.06
C ARG A 142 19.36 4.87 -18.31
N ILE A 143 18.88 3.77 -17.72
CA ILE A 143 19.46 2.44 -17.87
C ILE A 143 18.58 1.54 -18.73
N ASN A 144 19.19 0.52 -19.32
CA ASN A 144 18.44 -0.53 -20.03
C ASN A 144 17.79 -1.48 -19.02
N LYS A 145 16.58 -1.95 -19.30
CA LYS A 145 15.88 -2.98 -18.51
C LYS A 145 16.76 -4.23 -18.28
N CYS A 146 17.58 -4.63 -19.25
CA CYS A 146 18.44 -5.81 -19.12
C CYS A 146 19.53 -5.66 -18.03
N ASN A 147 19.76 -4.44 -17.53
CA ASN A 147 20.73 -4.15 -16.48
C ASN A 147 20.09 -4.13 -15.08
N ILE A 148 18.81 -4.52 -14.97
CA ILE A 148 18.08 -4.60 -13.70
C ILE A 148 17.96 -6.08 -13.34
N ILE A 149 18.48 -6.43 -12.18
CA ILE A 149 18.33 -7.76 -11.58
C ILE A 149 17.10 -7.72 -10.67
N GLU A 150 16.16 -8.63 -10.86
CA GLU A 150 14.98 -8.79 -10.01
C GLU A 150 15.19 -9.96 -9.07
N VAL A 151 15.00 -9.73 -7.76
CA VAL A 151 15.07 -10.75 -6.71
C VAL A 151 13.74 -10.75 -5.96
N GLU A 152 13.07 -11.89 -5.90
CA GLU A 152 11.82 -12.05 -5.15
C GLU A 152 12.13 -12.55 -3.74
N ASP A 153 11.78 -11.76 -2.72
CA ASP A 153 11.76 -12.16 -1.31
C ASP A 153 10.32 -12.51 -0.89
N SER A 154 10.18 -13.19 0.25
CA SER A 154 8.89 -13.40 0.93
C SER A 154 8.10 -12.10 1.16
N HIS A 155 8.76 -10.97 1.40
CA HIS A 155 8.10 -9.73 1.83
C HIS A 155 8.06 -8.64 0.75
N TYR A 156 9.02 -8.64 -0.17
CA TYR A 156 9.21 -7.61 -1.19
C TYR A 156 9.81 -8.16 -2.48
N ILE A 157 9.77 -7.37 -3.55
CA ILE A 157 10.53 -7.61 -4.78
C ILE A 157 11.62 -6.55 -4.86
N GLU A 158 12.87 -6.98 -4.95
CA GLU A 158 14.04 -6.11 -5.01
C GLU A 158 14.54 -5.98 -6.44
N TYR A 159 14.82 -4.73 -6.83
CA TYR A 159 15.39 -4.35 -8.12
C TYR A 159 16.78 -3.80 -7.89
N ILE A 160 17.80 -4.59 -8.26
CA ILE A 160 19.20 -4.22 -8.12
C ILE A 160 19.72 -3.72 -9.47
N PHE A 161 20.29 -2.52 -9.50
CA PHE A 161 20.85 -1.93 -10.70
C PHE A 161 21.93 -0.91 -10.40
N LYS A 162 22.61 -0.44 -11.45
CA LYS A 162 23.66 0.57 -11.36
C LYS A 162 23.30 1.80 -12.16
N ASP A 163 23.39 2.99 -11.59
CA ASP A 163 23.10 4.23 -12.29
C ASP A 163 24.27 4.72 -13.17
N SER A 164 24.06 5.85 -13.85
CA SER A 164 25.08 6.47 -14.71
C SER A 164 26.32 6.98 -13.96
N ASN A 165 26.21 7.19 -12.64
CA ASN A 165 27.31 7.59 -11.77
C ASN A 165 28.03 6.37 -11.17
N ASN A 166 27.69 5.17 -11.62
CA ASN A 166 28.27 3.92 -11.15
C ASN A 166 27.90 3.62 -9.68
N TYR A 167 26.81 4.19 -9.16
CA TYR A 167 26.27 3.83 -7.84
C TYR A 167 25.32 2.65 -7.96
N ASN A 168 25.45 1.70 -7.04
CA ASN A 168 24.57 0.55 -6.94
C ASN A 168 23.31 0.94 -6.16
N HIS A 169 22.15 0.53 -6.66
CA HIS A 169 20.84 0.78 -6.09
C HIS A 169 20.16 -0.55 -5.79
N SER A 170 19.55 -0.63 -4.62
CA SER A 170 18.52 -1.62 -4.25
C SER A 170 17.19 -0.87 -4.08
N CYS A 171 16.30 -1.05 -5.04
CA CYS A 171 14.96 -0.48 -5.02
C CYS A 171 13.93 -1.57 -4.73
N GLN A 172 13.20 -1.44 -3.62
CA GLN A 172 12.22 -2.41 -3.16
C GLN A 172 10.80 -2.00 -3.53
N LEU A 173 10.04 -2.96 -4.04
CA LEU A 173 8.60 -2.92 -4.25
C LEU A 173 7.93 -3.83 -3.22
N ILE A 174 6.93 -3.33 -2.49
CA ILE A 174 6.12 -4.14 -1.57
C ILE A 174 4.86 -4.63 -2.30
N PRO A 175 4.73 -5.95 -2.59
CA PRO A 175 3.64 -6.49 -3.41
C PRO A 175 2.30 -6.72 -2.70
N PHE A 176 2.26 -6.70 -1.36
CA PHE A 176 1.08 -7.03 -0.53
C PHE A 176 0.38 -5.76 0.04
N PRO A 177 -0.95 -5.73 0.23
CA PRO A 177 -1.86 -5.49 -0.88
C PRO A 177 -2.68 -4.21 -0.79
N ILE A 178 -2.17 -3.17 -1.46
CA ILE A 178 -2.71 -1.80 -1.54
C ILE A 178 -2.08 -0.97 -0.41
N SER A 179 -0.81 -0.62 -0.66
CA SER A 179 0.33 -0.75 0.23
C SER A 179 0.20 0.03 1.52
N ALA A 180 -0.04 -0.69 2.61
CA ALA A 180 0.09 -0.19 3.96
C ALA A 180 1.51 -0.49 4.47
N LEU A 181 2.23 0.54 4.87
CA LEU A 181 3.39 0.44 5.77
C LEU A 181 3.00 1.07 7.09
N LEU A 182 3.62 0.65 8.19
CA LEU A 182 3.44 1.32 9.47
C LEU A 182 4.78 1.91 9.92
N ILE A 183 4.83 3.23 10.06
CA ILE A 183 5.94 3.95 10.69
C ILE A 183 5.64 4.06 12.18
N GLN A 184 6.63 3.72 12.99
CA GLN A 184 6.62 3.88 14.45
C GLN A 184 8.01 4.23 14.98
N GLU A 185 8.06 4.86 16.15
CA GLU A 185 9.33 5.05 16.85
C GLU A 185 9.88 3.74 17.42
N LYS A 186 11.20 3.70 17.60
CA LYS A 186 11.92 2.56 18.19
C LYS A 186 11.80 2.46 19.71
N ASN A 187 11.25 3.47 20.37
CA ASN A 187 11.09 3.51 21.81
C ASN A 187 9.84 2.70 22.19
N ASN A 188 9.97 1.37 22.21
CA ASN A 188 8.88 0.38 22.40
C ASN A 188 8.03 0.10 21.15
N PRO A 189 8.63 -0.50 20.09
CA PRO A 189 7.89 -0.83 18.90
C PRO A 189 6.83 -1.90 19.20
N LEU A 190 5.68 -1.76 18.56
CA LEU A 190 4.66 -2.81 18.53
C LEU A 190 5.23 -4.06 17.86
N HIS A 191 4.74 -5.22 18.32
CA HIS A 191 5.06 -6.49 17.67
C HIS A 191 4.48 -6.54 16.25
N GLU A 192 5.21 -7.17 15.32
CA GLU A 192 4.85 -7.28 13.89
C GLU A 192 3.40 -7.75 13.66
N SER A 193 2.95 -8.78 14.38
CA SER A 193 1.57 -9.26 14.26
C SER A 193 0.51 -8.22 14.64
N THR A 194 0.85 -7.28 15.54
CA THR A 194 -0.03 -6.17 15.94
C THR A 194 -0.05 -5.10 14.84
N THR A 195 1.10 -4.75 14.27
CA THR A 195 1.18 -3.75 13.21
C THR A 195 0.52 -4.23 11.92
N GLN A 196 0.68 -5.52 11.57
CA GLN A 196 -0.07 -6.17 10.49
C GLN A 196 -1.59 -6.09 10.71
N ARG A 197 -2.06 -6.37 11.94
CA ARG A 197 -3.48 -6.27 12.29
C ARG A 197 -3.98 -4.84 12.17
N ILE A 198 -3.21 -3.85 12.60
CA ILE A 198 -3.54 -2.43 12.46
C ILE A 198 -3.71 -2.06 10.99
N MET A 199 -2.72 -2.37 10.15
CA MET A 199 -2.76 -2.11 8.71
C MET A 199 -3.96 -2.80 8.04
N HIS A 200 -4.28 -4.02 8.46
CA HIS A 200 -5.47 -4.75 8.01
C HIS A 200 -6.76 -4.02 8.36
N LEU A 201 -6.93 -3.61 9.62
CA LEU A 201 -8.12 -2.92 10.09
C LEU A 201 -8.31 -1.57 9.41
N VAL A 202 -7.24 -0.80 9.25
CA VAL A 202 -7.27 0.48 8.52
C VAL A 202 -7.76 0.29 7.08
N THR A 203 -7.31 -0.77 6.41
CA THR A 203 -7.78 -1.10 5.06
C THR A 203 -9.27 -1.47 5.03
N LEU A 204 -9.74 -2.26 6.00
CA LEU A 204 -11.16 -2.63 6.11
C LEU A 204 -12.06 -1.45 6.45
N ASP A 205 -11.60 -0.55 7.31
CA ASP A 205 -12.34 0.64 7.69
C ASP A 205 -12.53 1.60 6.50
N GLU A 206 -11.59 1.64 5.56
CA GLU A 206 -11.78 2.34 4.28
C GLU A 206 -12.99 1.78 3.50
N PHE A 207 -13.09 0.45 3.38
CA PHE A 207 -14.22 -0.19 2.70
C PHE A 207 -15.54 0.01 3.45
N ARG A 208 -15.53 -0.03 4.79
CA ARG A 208 -16.71 0.22 5.62
C ARG A 208 -17.20 1.67 5.50
N LEU A 209 -16.28 2.63 5.43
CA LEU A 209 -16.61 4.04 5.22
C LEU A 209 -17.25 4.26 3.84
N LEU A 210 -16.70 3.66 2.79
CA LEU A 210 -17.28 3.68 1.44
C LEU A 210 -18.70 3.12 1.44
N LEU A 211 -18.90 1.93 2.01
CA LEU A 211 -20.21 1.30 2.13
C LEU A 211 -21.22 2.20 2.87
N SER A 212 -20.81 2.80 3.99
CA SER A 212 -21.64 3.75 4.75
C SER A 212 -22.05 4.96 3.91
N ASN A 213 -21.11 5.51 3.14
CA ASN A 213 -21.38 6.66 2.27
C ASN A 213 -22.31 6.29 1.12
N TRP A 214 -22.14 5.12 0.49
CA TRP A 214 -23.04 4.65 -0.57
C TRP A 214 -24.47 4.41 -0.06
N TYR A 215 -24.63 3.89 1.17
CA TYR A 215 -25.96 3.78 1.79
C TYR A 215 -26.63 5.15 2.02
N LYS A 216 -25.85 6.19 2.35
CA LYS A 216 -26.40 7.55 2.47
C LYS A 216 -26.76 8.10 1.10
N GLU A 217 -25.89 7.92 0.10
CA GLU A 217 -26.09 8.42 -1.25
C GLU A 217 -27.34 7.81 -1.89
N ILE A 218 -27.48 6.48 -1.88
CA ILE A 218 -28.61 5.78 -2.49
C ILE A 218 -29.97 6.20 -1.91
N ASN A 219 -30.02 6.60 -0.63
CA ASN A 219 -31.24 7.08 0.01
C ASN A 219 -31.75 8.39 -0.58
N THR A 220 -30.89 9.16 -1.23
CA THR A 220 -31.24 10.45 -1.87
C THR A 220 -31.58 10.33 -3.36
N LEU A 221 -31.29 9.19 -3.99
CA LEU A 221 -31.47 8.99 -5.43
C LEU A 221 -32.90 8.61 -5.78
N VAL A 222 -33.39 9.15 -6.91
CA VAL A 222 -34.72 8.86 -7.47
C VAL A 222 -34.58 8.19 -8.84
N ASP A 223 -35.26 7.06 -9.02
CA ASP A 223 -35.29 6.33 -10.30
C ASP A 223 -35.74 7.23 -11.46
N TYR A 224 -35.19 7.00 -12.66
CA TYR A 224 -35.37 7.79 -13.89
C TYR A 224 -34.84 9.24 -13.85
N GLN A 225 -34.80 9.89 -12.68
CA GLN A 225 -34.27 11.25 -12.53
C GLN A 225 -32.75 11.26 -12.35
N ASP A 226 -32.26 10.34 -11.52
CA ASP A 226 -30.84 10.25 -11.15
C ASP A 226 -30.09 9.12 -11.87
N GLU A 227 -30.55 8.71 -13.05
CA GLU A 227 -30.02 7.55 -13.80
C GLU A 227 -28.49 7.55 -13.88
N ARG A 228 -27.88 8.70 -14.20
CA ARG A 228 -26.42 8.84 -14.29
C ARG A 228 -25.73 8.67 -12.95
N LYS A 229 -26.31 9.16 -11.85
CA LYS A 229 -25.74 9.00 -10.50
C LYS A 229 -25.83 7.54 -10.05
N ILE A 230 -26.97 6.89 -10.27
CA ILE A 230 -27.16 5.45 -10.02
C ILE A 230 -26.09 4.65 -10.77
N LYS A 231 -25.88 4.97 -12.06
CA LYS A 231 -24.83 4.33 -12.88
C LYS A 231 -23.42 4.57 -12.32
N ASN A 232 -23.10 5.80 -11.93
CA ASN A 232 -21.79 6.13 -11.35
C ASN A 232 -21.54 5.39 -10.03
N LEU A 233 -22.54 5.35 -9.14
CA LEU A 233 -22.46 4.62 -7.88
C LEU A 233 -22.25 3.12 -8.12
N GLY A 234 -22.94 2.54 -9.10
CA GLY A 234 -22.73 1.14 -9.49
C GLY A 234 -21.32 0.86 -10.03
N ASN A 235 -20.74 1.79 -10.78
CA ASN A 235 -19.35 1.71 -11.23
C ASN A 235 -18.37 1.72 -10.05
N GLU A 236 -18.59 2.62 -9.09
CA GLU A 236 -17.74 2.74 -7.90
C GLU A 236 -17.78 1.45 -7.07
N ILE A 237 -18.98 0.92 -6.78
CA ILE A 237 -19.15 -0.35 -6.07
C ILE A 237 -18.43 -1.48 -6.82
N ARG A 238 -18.50 -1.51 -8.16
CA ARG A 238 -17.78 -2.52 -8.96
C ARG A 238 -16.27 -2.40 -8.78
N THR A 239 -15.71 -1.21 -8.96
CA THR A 239 -14.27 -0.97 -8.82
C THR A 239 -13.77 -1.38 -7.44
N GLU A 240 -14.52 -1.03 -6.40
CA GLU A 240 -14.17 -1.37 -5.02
C GLU A 240 -14.40 -2.85 -4.71
N THR A 241 -15.37 -3.50 -5.36
CA THR A 241 -15.52 -4.97 -5.32
C THR A 241 -14.29 -5.63 -5.91
N GLU A 242 -13.78 -5.17 -7.06
CA GLU A 242 -12.53 -5.70 -7.61
C GLU A 242 -11.36 -5.47 -6.65
N ARG A 243 -11.29 -4.29 -6.03
CA ARG A 243 -10.24 -3.95 -5.06
C ARG A 243 -10.26 -4.88 -3.86
N ILE A 244 -11.41 -5.13 -3.24
CA ILE A 244 -11.51 -6.01 -2.05
C ILE A 244 -11.26 -7.48 -2.37
N LEU A 245 -11.64 -7.96 -3.57
CA LEU A 245 -11.32 -9.31 -4.01
C LEU A 245 -9.82 -9.50 -4.27
N LYS A 246 -9.16 -8.50 -4.88
CA LYS A 246 -7.69 -8.48 -5.02
C LYS A 246 -7.03 -8.45 -3.65
N TYR A 247 -7.55 -7.64 -2.73
CA TYR A 247 -7.08 -7.60 -1.35
C TYR A 247 -7.14 -8.97 -0.67
N PHE A 248 -8.27 -9.69 -0.81
CA PHE A 248 -8.43 -11.05 -0.28
C PHE A 248 -7.35 -12.00 -0.80
N ILE A 249 -7.12 -12.03 -2.12
CA ILE A 249 -6.13 -12.91 -2.76
C ILE A 249 -4.76 -12.63 -2.16
N LEU A 250 -4.36 -11.36 -2.19
CA LEU A 250 -3.02 -10.98 -1.80
C LEU A 250 -2.80 -11.20 -0.29
N LYS A 251 -3.77 -10.88 0.59
CA LYS A 251 -3.69 -11.16 2.05
C LYS A 251 -3.52 -12.65 2.35
N ASN A 252 -4.13 -13.53 1.56
CA ASN A 252 -4.13 -14.97 1.79
C ASN A 252 -3.07 -15.73 0.98
N THR A 253 -2.20 -15.03 0.24
CA THR A 253 -1.09 -15.64 -0.50
C THR A 253 0.22 -15.51 0.28
N HIS A 254 0.29 -16.13 1.45
CA HIS A 254 1.52 -16.28 2.21
C HIS A 254 1.80 -17.77 2.45
N TYR A 255 3.08 -18.12 2.57
CA TYR A 255 3.49 -19.49 2.87
C TYR A 255 2.83 -19.97 4.17
N GLY A 256 2.32 -21.21 4.16
CA GLY A 256 1.57 -21.78 5.29
C GLY A 256 0.06 -21.49 5.31
N ASN A 257 -0.48 -20.69 4.39
CA ASN A 257 -1.93 -20.58 4.20
C ASN A 257 -2.47 -21.79 3.42
N GLU A 258 -3.58 -22.39 3.88
CA GLU A 258 -4.21 -23.54 3.22
C GLU A 258 -4.63 -23.28 1.76
N ASN A 259 -4.84 -22.00 1.41
CA ASN A 259 -5.25 -21.59 0.07
C ASN A 259 -4.07 -21.18 -0.83
N PHE A 260 -2.83 -21.24 -0.33
CA PHE A 260 -1.64 -20.73 -1.03
C PHE A 260 -1.52 -21.30 -2.45
N ASP A 261 -1.54 -22.63 -2.61
CA ASP A 261 -1.35 -23.27 -3.93
C ASP A 261 -2.38 -22.83 -4.98
N ASN A 262 -3.60 -22.53 -4.54
CA ASN A 262 -4.68 -22.08 -5.41
C ASN A 262 -4.60 -20.56 -5.71
N LEU A 263 -4.10 -19.76 -4.75
CA LEU A 263 -4.03 -18.31 -4.86
C LEU A 263 -2.72 -17.82 -5.50
N GLU A 264 -1.61 -18.55 -5.33
CA GLU A 264 -0.27 -18.17 -5.81
C GLU A 264 -0.25 -17.86 -7.32
N PRO A 265 -0.89 -18.65 -8.21
CA PRO A 265 -0.94 -18.32 -9.63
C PRO A 265 -1.70 -17.01 -9.91
N ILE A 266 -2.73 -16.71 -9.11
CA ILE A 266 -3.52 -15.49 -9.25
C ILE A 266 -2.73 -14.29 -8.75
N TYR A 267 -2.04 -14.46 -7.62
CA TYR A 267 -1.13 -13.48 -7.05
C TYR A 267 -0.04 -13.08 -8.06
N LYS A 268 0.65 -14.05 -8.65
CA LYS A 268 1.67 -13.81 -9.68
C LYS A 268 1.12 -13.06 -10.90
N ASP A 269 -0.12 -13.32 -11.29
CA ASP A 269 -0.81 -12.57 -12.35
C ASP A 269 -1.11 -11.13 -11.92
N LEU A 270 -1.60 -10.92 -10.70
CA LEU A 270 -1.85 -9.57 -10.14
C LEU A 270 -0.56 -8.73 -10.08
N LEU A 271 0.59 -9.34 -9.73
CA LEU A 271 1.88 -8.63 -9.70
C LEU A 271 2.22 -7.98 -11.05
N ASN A 272 1.90 -8.67 -12.14
CA ASN A 272 2.23 -8.28 -13.49
C ASN A 272 1.13 -7.46 -14.17
N ASN A 273 -0.13 -7.76 -13.86
CA ASN A 273 -1.30 -7.35 -14.65
C ASN A 273 -2.43 -6.76 -13.78
N TYR A 274 -2.15 -6.21 -12.60
CA TYR A 274 -3.17 -5.77 -11.62
C TYR A 274 -4.41 -5.06 -12.20
N GLY A 275 -4.22 -4.07 -13.08
CA GLY A 275 -5.33 -3.32 -13.70
C GLY A 275 -6.13 -4.11 -14.74
N HIS A 276 -5.57 -5.18 -15.28
CA HIS A 276 -6.20 -6.03 -16.29
C HIS A 276 -6.94 -7.23 -15.70
N VAL A 277 -6.71 -7.58 -14.43
CA VAL A 277 -7.45 -8.64 -13.75
C VAL A 277 -8.82 -8.10 -13.31
N GLN A 278 -9.87 -8.44 -14.05
CA GLN A 278 -11.23 -7.92 -13.91
C GLN A 278 -12.10 -8.77 -12.97
N LEU A 279 -13.25 -8.22 -12.53
CA LEU A 279 -14.22 -8.89 -11.63
C LEU A 279 -14.57 -10.32 -12.07
N GLY A 280 -14.85 -10.52 -13.37
CA GLY A 280 -15.23 -11.83 -13.89
C GLY A 280 -14.13 -12.89 -13.75
N ASP A 281 -12.87 -12.51 -13.87
CA ASP A 281 -11.74 -13.43 -13.71
C ASP A 281 -11.47 -13.71 -12.23
N LEU A 282 -11.54 -12.68 -11.39
CA LEU A 282 -11.38 -12.80 -9.93
C LEU A 282 -12.38 -13.79 -9.36
N THR A 283 -13.66 -13.65 -9.71
CA THR A 283 -14.74 -14.49 -9.19
C THR A 283 -14.60 -15.96 -9.58
N LYS A 284 -14.21 -16.26 -10.84
CA LYS A 284 -13.93 -17.64 -11.29
C LYS A 284 -12.74 -18.25 -10.57
N LYS A 285 -11.67 -17.47 -10.39
CA LYS A 285 -10.44 -17.94 -9.74
C LYS A 285 -10.67 -18.17 -8.23
N LEU A 286 -11.40 -17.27 -7.57
CA LEU A 286 -11.73 -17.33 -6.15
C LEU A 286 -12.72 -18.45 -5.77
N ALA A 287 -13.55 -18.90 -6.71
CA ALA A 287 -14.43 -20.05 -6.48
C ALA A 287 -13.66 -21.33 -6.11
N LYS A 288 -12.37 -21.44 -6.47
CA LYS A 288 -11.50 -22.57 -6.13
C LYS A 288 -11.08 -22.62 -4.66
N VAL A 289 -11.26 -21.53 -3.92
CA VAL A 289 -10.86 -21.39 -2.50
C VAL A 289 -12.06 -21.09 -1.61
N ASN A 290 -13.23 -21.63 -1.96
CA ASN A 290 -14.50 -21.44 -1.23
C ASN A 290 -14.92 -19.98 -1.02
N PHE A 291 -14.34 -19.05 -1.78
CA PHE A 291 -14.78 -17.66 -1.83
C PHE A 291 -15.83 -17.53 -2.93
N VAL A 292 -17.10 -17.42 -2.52
CA VAL A 292 -18.25 -17.46 -3.42
C VAL A 292 -18.83 -16.07 -3.56
N VAL A 293 -18.69 -15.50 -4.76
CA VAL A 293 -19.38 -14.27 -5.17
C VAL A 293 -20.64 -14.63 -5.93
N PRO A 294 -21.83 -14.17 -5.50
CA PRO A 294 -23.09 -14.50 -6.19
C PRO A 294 -23.08 -14.06 -7.66
N LYS A 295 -23.53 -14.94 -8.56
CA LYS A 295 -23.56 -14.68 -10.01
C LYS A 295 -24.40 -13.45 -10.35
N ASP A 296 -25.55 -13.29 -9.71
CA ASP A 296 -26.46 -12.17 -9.94
C ASP A 296 -25.80 -10.84 -9.55
N PHE A 297 -25.00 -10.81 -8.49
CA PHE A 297 -24.22 -9.63 -8.10
C PHE A 297 -23.24 -9.22 -9.20
N VAL A 298 -22.50 -10.18 -9.77
CA VAL A 298 -21.56 -9.93 -10.88
C VAL A 298 -22.29 -9.41 -12.13
N ILE A 299 -23.45 -10.00 -12.46
CA ILE A 299 -24.28 -9.56 -13.60
C ILE A 299 -24.77 -8.13 -13.39
N THR A 300 -25.26 -7.81 -12.18
CA THR A 300 -25.72 -6.48 -11.82
C THR A 300 -24.61 -5.45 -11.94
N LEU A 301 -23.43 -5.70 -11.36
CA LEU A 301 -22.30 -4.79 -11.45
C LEU A 301 -21.82 -4.58 -12.90
N ASN A 302 -21.78 -5.62 -13.73
CA ASN A 302 -21.49 -5.47 -15.16
C ASN A 302 -22.53 -4.60 -15.89
N THR A 303 -23.81 -4.79 -15.57
CA THR A 303 -24.91 -4.02 -16.19
C THR A 303 -24.81 -2.54 -15.84
N LEU A 304 -24.51 -2.22 -14.59
CA LEU A 304 -24.35 -0.85 -14.09
C LEU A 304 -23.07 -0.17 -14.61
N SER A 305 -22.03 -0.95 -14.90
CA SER A 305 -20.72 -0.39 -15.24
C SER A 305 -20.47 -0.19 -16.74
N HIS A 306 -21.26 -0.84 -17.59
CA HIS A 306 -21.09 -0.77 -19.04
C HIS A 306 -22.28 -0.07 -19.72
N ASP A 307 -22.11 0.29 -20.99
CA ASP A 307 -23.24 0.67 -21.82
C ASP A 307 -24.01 -0.59 -22.24
N SER A 308 -24.91 -1.02 -21.36
CA SER A 308 -25.68 -2.25 -21.50
C SER A 308 -27.01 -2.04 -22.22
N GLY A 309 -27.36 -0.80 -22.56
CA GLY A 309 -28.69 -0.43 -23.07
C GLY A 309 -29.83 -0.62 -22.06
N LYS A 310 -29.53 -0.95 -20.80
CA LYS A 310 -30.52 -1.14 -19.74
C LYS A 310 -30.57 0.07 -18.82
N THR A 311 -31.77 0.49 -18.46
CA THR A 311 -31.99 1.52 -17.43
C THR A 311 -31.52 1.00 -16.07
N PRO A 312 -30.58 1.68 -15.39
CA PRO A 312 -30.17 1.33 -14.03
C PRO A 312 -31.23 1.78 -13.01
N TYR A 313 -31.51 0.93 -12.03
CA TYR A 313 -32.46 1.21 -10.97
C TYR A 313 -31.82 1.18 -9.59
N LYS A 314 -32.42 1.91 -8.64
CA LYS A 314 -32.01 1.90 -7.24
C LYS A 314 -31.92 0.50 -6.64
N LYS A 315 -32.90 -0.37 -6.94
CA LYS A 315 -32.91 -1.77 -6.48
C LYS A 315 -31.64 -2.56 -6.88
N ASP A 316 -31.02 -2.23 -8.01
CA ASP A 316 -29.82 -2.89 -8.48
C ASP A 316 -28.61 -2.49 -7.63
N ILE A 317 -28.57 -1.23 -7.20
CA ILE A 317 -27.58 -0.73 -6.23
C ILE A 317 -27.83 -1.33 -4.85
N GLU A 318 -29.08 -1.44 -4.39
CA GLU A 318 -29.40 -2.09 -3.10
C GLU A 318 -28.92 -3.55 -3.08
N LEU A 319 -29.14 -4.29 -4.18
CA LEU A 319 -28.59 -5.64 -4.33
C LEU A 319 -27.05 -5.62 -4.28
N ALA A 320 -26.42 -4.67 -4.95
CA ALA A 320 -24.96 -4.54 -4.97
C ALA A 320 -24.38 -4.24 -3.58
N LEU A 321 -24.96 -3.29 -2.84
CA LEU A 321 -24.54 -2.93 -1.48
C LEU A 321 -24.69 -4.09 -0.50
N ASN A 322 -25.82 -4.81 -0.58
CA ASN A 322 -26.05 -6.00 0.27
C ASN A 322 -24.99 -7.09 0.03
N ASN A 323 -24.63 -7.35 -1.23
CA ASN A 323 -23.62 -8.35 -1.55
C ASN A 323 -22.20 -7.89 -1.20
N PHE A 324 -21.89 -6.61 -1.39
CA PHE A 324 -20.62 -6.03 -0.95
C PHE A 324 -20.46 -6.13 0.57
N ASN A 325 -21.49 -5.78 1.34
CA ASN A 325 -21.49 -5.94 2.79
C ASN A 325 -21.32 -7.40 3.22
N ARG A 326 -22.00 -8.34 2.57
CA ARG A 326 -21.83 -9.77 2.83
C ARG A 326 -20.40 -10.26 2.56
N ILE A 327 -19.72 -9.71 1.56
CA ILE A 327 -18.31 -10.02 1.32
C ILE A 327 -17.46 -9.54 2.50
N LEU A 328 -17.68 -8.30 2.94
CA LEU A 328 -16.99 -7.75 4.11
C LEU A 328 -17.23 -8.59 5.36
N GLU A 329 -18.48 -8.94 5.69
CA GLU A 329 -18.81 -9.67 6.92
C GLU A 329 -18.38 -11.14 6.93
N LYS A 330 -18.37 -11.80 5.76
CA LYS A 330 -18.13 -13.25 5.68
C LYS A 330 -16.65 -13.59 5.55
N TYR A 331 -15.87 -12.73 4.88
CA TYR A 331 -14.50 -13.06 4.48
C TYR A 331 -13.43 -12.19 5.18
N PHE A 332 -13.84 -11.20 5.98
CA PHE A 332 -12.96 -10.30 6.71
C PHE A 332 -13.53 -10.01 8.11
#